data_AF-A1DCX8-F1
#
_entry.id   AF-A1DCX8-F1
#
_cell.length_a   1.000
_cell.length_b   1.000
_cell.length_c   1.000
_cell.angle_alpha   90.00
_cell.angle_beta   90.00
_cell.angle_gamma   90.00
#
_symmetry.space_group_name_H-M   'P 1'
#
loop_
_entity.id
_entity.type
_entity.pdbx_description
1 polymer ?
#
loop_
_entity_poly.entity_id
_entity_poly.type
_entity_poly.pdbx_seq_one_letter_code
_entity_poly.pdbx_strand_id
1 'polypeptide(L)'
;MQIWGNIFAHIELPLGADRPKEEKFWFSPPEGVPPVLEEDEVWRLFFATMAPWEVEEIACFWRHCYHRWAEPYFEASDNLLSYGVTFICDMPPDEKPPLTRYWDDCDDLKCREDDCRESLACMGPSFLVKMLRERNFRARRDLVLANAISWHHFFHEYWPRPDSEMPGALPLLYPADKFNFGTDFDGLKEFLNTLPPHERPNVAWAQLWLGAGLDYPDVFVDMFCYGGPSSCWDWGFALWSDERLIEWGALDQPSLRRDVYTS
;
A
#
# COMPACT_ATOMS: atom_id res chain seq x y z
N MET A 1 6.31 14.07 -7.65
CA MET A 1 6.16 13.30 -6.41
C MET A 1 6.74 11.91 -6.65
N GLN A 2 7.87 11.59 -6.02
CA GLN A 2 8.43 10.24 -6.04
C GLN A 2 7.69 9.47 -4.95
N ILE A 3 6.76 8.60 -5.33
CA ILE A 3 6.07 7.72 -4.39
C ILE A 3 6.94 6.48 -4.14
N TRP A 4 6.72 5.76 -3.03
CA TRP A 4 7.29 4.42 -2.75
C TRP A 4 7.38 3.55 -4.01
N GLY A 5 6.29 3.53 -4.79
CA GLY A 5 6.18 2.81 -6.06
C GLY A 5 7.18 3.22 -7.15
N ASN A 6 7.60 4.48 -7.20
CA ASN A 6 8.53 4.97 -8.21
C ASN A 6 10.00 4.63 -7.87
N ILE A 7 10.29 4.22 -6.63
CA ILE A 7 11.66 3.95 -6.17
C ILE A 7 11.86 2.45 -5.89
N PHE A 8 10.87 1.79 -5.28
CA PHE A 8 10.99 0.39 -4.88
C PHE A 8 9.95 -0.57 -5.46
N ALA A 9 8.84 -0.08 -6.05
CA ALA A 9 8.07 -1.01 -6.88
C ALA A 9 8.85 -1.31 -8.15
N HIS A 10 8.54 -2.47 -8.72
CA HIS A 10 9.11 -2.86 -9.99
C HIS A 10 8.66 -1.89 -11.08
N ILE A 11 9.58 -1.60 -12.01
CA ILE A 11 9.29 -0.75 -13.16
C ILE A 11 8.33 -1.51 -14.09
N GLU A 12 7.35 -0.77 -14.63
CA GLU A 12 6.45 -1.31 -15.65
C GLU A 12 7.26 -1.94 -16.79
N LEU A 13 6.98 -3.20 -17.09
CA LEU A 13 7.48 -3.91 -18.26
C LEU A 13 6.50 -3.72 -19.42
N PRO A 14 6.92 -3.03 -20.50
CA PRO A 14 6.12 -2.95 -21.72
C PRO A 14 5.94 -4.35 -22.34
N LEU A 15 4.80 -4.56 -23.00
CA LEU A 15 4.57 -5.80 -23.75
C LEU A 15 5.63 -5.98 -24.83
N GLY A 16 6.24 -7.16 -24.88
CA GLY A 16 7.31 -7.48 -25.82
C GLY A 16 8.70 -6.98 -25.41
N ALA A 17 8.86 -6.39 -24.22
CA ALA A 17 10.18 -6.13 -23.65
C ALA A 17 10.89 -7.45 -23.30
N ASP A 18 12.22 -7.44 -23.40
CA ASP A 18 13.02 -8.56 -22.89
C ASP A 18 12.86 -8.68 -21.37
N ARG A 19 13.04 -9.90 -20.86
CA ARG A 19 13.09 -10.15 -19.42
C ARG A 19 14.15 -9.24 -18.78
N PRO A 20 13.84 -8.56 -17.66
CA PRO A 20 14.85 -7.78 -16.95
C PRO A 20 16.02 -8.69 -16.55
N LYS A 21 17.24 -8.25 -16.87
CA LYS A 21 18.48 -8.98 -16.54
C LYS A 21 18.75 -9.02 -15.03
N GLU A 22 18.28 -7.99 -14.33
CA GLU A 22 18.40 -7.83 -12.88
C GLU A 22 17.07 -7.27 -12.36
N GLU A 23 16.52 -7.93 -11.34
CA GLU A 23 15.47 -7.37 -10.49
C GLU A 23 16.13 -6.84 -9.23
N LYS A 24 15.78 -5.61 -8.85
CA LYS A 24 16.32 -5.04 -7.62
C LYS A 24 15.56 -5.59 -6.44
N PHE A 25 16.08 -6.67 -5.87
CA PHE A 25 15.65 -7.17 -4.57
C PHE A 25 16.24 -6.27 -3.49
N TRP A 26 15.60 -5.13 -3.24
CA TRP A 26 16.07 -4.15 -2.27
C TRP A 26 16.12 -4.73 -0.84
N PHE A 27 15.25 -5.69 -0.54
CA PHE A 27 14.94 -6.06 0.85
C PHE A 27 14.95 -7.58 1.16
N SER A 28 14.79 -8.45 0.15
CA SER A 28 15.04 -9.90 0.26
C SER A 28 15.97 -10.35 -0.85
N PRO A 29 17.26 -10.02 -0.73
CA PRO A 29 18.22 -10.50 -1.70
C PRO A 29 18.37 -12.03 -1.57
N PRO A 30 18.95 -12.70 -2.59
CA PRO A 30 19.17 -14.14 -2.56
C PRO A 30 19.89 -14.61 -1.28
N GLU A 31 19.64 -15.86 -0.88
CA GLU A 31 20.22 -16.45 0.33
C GLU A 31 21.74 -16.19 0.42
N GLY A 32 22.18 -15.60 1.54
CA GLY A 32 23.57 -15.24 1.78
C GLY A 32 23.98 -13.82 1.33
N VAL A 33 23.05 -13.01 0.83
CA VAL A 33 23.26 -11.59 0.54
C VAL A 33 22.55 -10.75 1.63
N PRO A 34 23.20 -9.72 2.22
CA PRO A 34 22.52 -8.83 3.15
C PRO A 34 21.58 -7.87 2.42
N PRO A 35 20.44 -7.46 3.02
CA PRO A 35 19.55 -6.48 2.41
C PRO A 35 20.28 -5.16 2.17
N VAL A 36 19.80 -4.38 1.18
CA VAL A 36 20.42 -3.08 0.85
C VAL A 36 20.09 -2.03 1.91
N LEU A 37 18.93 -2.15 2.54
CA LEU A 37 18.43 -1.28 3.61
C LEU A 37 17.72 -2.14 4.66
N GLU A 38 17.92 -1.80 5.93
CA GLU A 38 17.12 -2.33 7.04
C GLU A 38 15.74 -1.65 7.11
N GLU A 39 14.74 -2.28 7.75
CA GLU A 39 13.37 -1.75 7.82
C GLU A 39 13.28 -0.33 8.40
N ASP A 40 14.11 0.00 9.39
CA ASP A 40 14.14 1.35 10.00
C ASP A 40 14.77 2.40 9.07
N GLU A 41 15.75 2.01 8.26
CA GLU A 41 16.35 2.87 7.24
C GLU A 41 15.35 3.18 6.13
N VAL A 42 14.55 2.19 5.75
CA VAL A 42 13.43 2.35 4.80
C VAL A 42 12.42 3.35 5.35
N TRP A 43 11.98 3.19 6.60
CA TRP A 43 11.06 4.14 7.21
C TRP A 43 11.63 5.56 7.23
N ARG A 44 12.88 5.73 7.69
CA ARG A 44 13.57 7.02 7.78
C ARG A 44 13.69 7.71 6.43
N LEU A 45 13.96 6.95 5.37
CA LEU A 45 14.18 7.49 4.04
C LEU A 45 12.89 7.97 3.36
N PHE A 46 11.73 7.32 3.62
CA PHE A 46 10.50 7.59 2.87
C PHE A 46 9.40 8.26 3.66
N PHE A 47 9.25 7.92 4.93
CA PHE A 47 8.04 8.24 5.70
C PHE A 47 8.33 9.10 6.91
N ALA A 48 9.52 9.02 7.49
CA ALA A 48 9.84 9.79 8.69
C ALA A 48 9.83 11.32 8.47
N THR A 49 9.96 11.79 7.24
CA THR A 49 9.87 13.23 6.90
C THR A 49 8.45 13.70 6.57
N MET A 50 7.48 12.78 6.52
CA MET A 50 6.06 13.05 6.29
C MET A 50 5.31 13.20 7.61
N ALA A 51 4.26 14.01 7.61
CA ALA A 51 3.34 14.04 8.74
C ALA A 51 2.69 12.66 8.91
N PRO A 52 2.38 12.21 10.14
CA PRO A 52 1.84 10.87 10.37
C PRO A 52 0.56 10.55 9.58
N TRP A 53 -0.34 11.52 9.38
CA TRP A 53 -1.54 11.33 8.56
C TRP A 53 -1.25 11.22 7.07
N GLU A 54 -0.22 11.88 6.53
CA GLU A 54 0.18 11.74 5.13
C GLU A 54 0.63 10.30 4.83
N VAL A 55 1.25 9.63 5.82
CA VAL A 55 1.63 8.22 5.69
C VAL A 55 0.38 7.33 5.61
N GLU A 56 -0.65 7.59 6.41
CA GLU A 56 -1.92 6.87 6.31
C GLU A 56 -2.73 7.23 5.07
N GLU A 57 -2.63 8.44 4.54
CA GLU A 57 -3.17 8.79 3.23
C GLU A 57 -2.53 7.93 2.13
N ILE A 58 -1.21 7.76 2.15
CA ILE A 58 -0.51 6.86 1.21
C ILE A 58 -1.00 5.42 1.39
N ALA A 59 -1.15 4.95 2.63
CA ALA A 59 -1.62 3.60 2.93
C ALA A 59 -3.04 3.36 2.39
N CYS A 60 -3.97 4.29 2.68
CA CYS A 60 -5.33 4.27 2.18
C CYS A 60 -5.36 4.31 0.64
N PHE A 61 -4.51 5.14 0.02
CA PHE A 61 -4.45 5.26 -1.43
C PHE A 61 -3.93 3.99 -2.10
N TRP A 62 -2.88 3.40 -1.53
CA TRP A 62 -2.34 2.12 -1.96
C TRP A 62 -3.39 1.03 -1.86
N ARG A 63 -4.12 0.96 -0.74
CA ARG A 63 -5.19 -0.03 -0.54
C ARG A 63 -6.36 0.18 -1.50
N HIS A 64 -6.71 1.44 -1.78
CA HIS A 64 -7.65 1.78 -2.83
C HIS A 64 -7.19 1.21 -4.19
N CYS A 65 -5.92 1.39 -4.55
CA CYS A 65 -5.37 0.85 -5.79
C CYS A 65 -5.41 -0.68 -5.82
N TYR A 66 -5.05 -1.35 -4.73
CA TYR A 66 -5.15 -2.81 -4.57
C TYR A 66 -6.56 -3.34 -4.85
N HIS A 67 -7.59 -2.67 -4.35
CA HIS A 67 -8.99 -3.05 -4.61
C HIS A 67 -9.41 -2.78 -6.05
N ARG A 68 -8.93 -1.68 -6.65
CA ARG A 68 -9.21 -1.37 -8.07
C ARG A 68 -8.53 -2.35 -9.04
N TRP A 69 -7.51 -3.08 -8.61
CA TRP A 69 -6.90 -4.16 -9.38
C TRP A 69 -7.71 -5.46 -9.39
N ALA A 70 -8.67 -5.64 -8.48
CA ALA A 70 -9.43 -6.89 -8.37
C ALA A 70 -10.05 -7.32 -9.72
N GLU A 71 -10.81 -6.42 -10.35
CA GLU A 71 -11.49 -6.69 -11.61
C GLU A 71 -10.53 -7.10 -12.75
N PRO A 72 -9.53 -6.28 -13.16
CA PRO A 72 -8.62 -6.67 -14.23
C PRO A 72 -7.77 -7.90 -13.89
N TYR A 73 -7.46 -8.11 -12.61
CA TYR A 73 -6.70 -9.27 -12.15
C TYR A 73 -7.52 -10.57 -12.25
N PHE A 74 -8.76 -10.54 -11.78
CA PHE A 74 -9.66 -11.70 -11.89
C PHE A 74 -10.02 -12.01 -13.33
N GLU A 75 -10.23 -10.98 -14.16
CA GLU A 75 -10.45 -11.18 -15.59
C GLU A 75 -9.28 -11.94 -16.25
N ALA A 76 -8.04 -11.61 -15.89
CA ALA A 76 -6.86 -12.29 -16.40
C ALA A 76 -6.70 -13.71 -15.83
N SER A 77 -6.85 -13.88 -14.52
CA SER A 77 -6.68 -15.19 -13.86
C SER A 77 -7.79 -16.17 -14.24
N ASP A 78 -9.06 -15.76 -14.28
CA ASP A 78 -10.18 -16.61 -14.71
C ASP A 78 -10.03 -17.03 -16.18
N ASN A 79 -9.50 -16.14 -17.04
CA ASN A 79 -9.20 -16.51 -18.42
C ASN A 79 -8.16 -17.62 -18.51
N LEU A 80 -7.07 -17.53 -17.76
CA LEU A 80 -6.04 -18.57 -17.77
C LEU A 80 -6.58 -19.88 -17.17
N LEU A 81 -7.31 -19.80 -16.04
CA LEU A 81 -7.96 -20.96 -15.41
C LEU A 81 -8.93 -21.69 -16.34
N SER A 82 -9.54 -21.00 -17.30
CA SER A 82 -10.46 -21.62 -18.26
C SER A 82 -9.79 -22.67 -19.18
N TYR A 83 -8.45 -22.65 -19.27
CA TYR A 83 -7.66 -23.66 -19.98
C TYR A 83 -7.41 -24.93 -19.13
N GLY A 84 -7.78 -24.93 -17.84
CA GLY A 84 -7.62 -26.06 -16.93
C GLY A 84 -6.20 -26.19 -16.36
N VAL A 85 -5.86 -27.39 -15.87
CA VAL A 85 -4.51 -27.72 -15.39
C VAL A 85 -3.60 -27.88 -16.61
N THR A 86 -3.05 -26.77 -17.08
CA THR A 86 -2.27 -26.67 -18.31
C THR A 86 -1.14 -25.67 -18.13
N PHE A 87 0.02 -25.97 -18.70
CA PHE A 87 1.12 -25.03 -18.75
C PHE A 87 0.81 -23.91 -19.74
N ILE A 88 1.23 -22.68 -19.45
CA ILE A 88 1.07 -21.56 -20.38
C ILE A 88 1.78 -21.85 -21.72
N CYS A 89 2.85 -22.64 -21.67
CA CYS A 89 3.58 -23.06 -22.88
C CYS A 89 2.76 -23.99 -23.80
N ASP A 90 1.71 -24.63 -23.29
CA ASP A 90 0.85 -25.56 -24.03
C ASP A 90 -0.47 -24.92 -24.49
N MET A 91 -0.70 -23.63 -24.16
CA MET A 91 -1.84 -22.87 -24.67
C MET A 91 -1.82 -22.77 -26.21
N PRO A 92 -3.00 -22.62 -26.86
CA PRO A 92 -3.07 -22.40 -28.31
C PRO A 92 -2.15 -21.24 -28.74
N PRO A 93 -1.45 -21.34 -29.89
CA PRO A 93 -0.45 -20.35 -30.31
C PRO A 93 -0.96 -18.90 -30.32
N ASP A 94 -2.20 -18.69 -30.74
CA ASP A 94 -2.82 -17.35 -30.81
C ASP A 94 -3.25 -16.81 -29.44
N GLU A 95 -3.40 -17.70 -28.45
CA GLU A 95 -3.82 -17.37 -27.07
C GLU A 95 -2.63 -17.18 -26.14
N LYS A 96 -1.44 -17.67 -26.52
CA LYS A 96 -0.25 -17.65 -25.67
C LYS A 96 0.20 -16.19 -25.38
N PRO A 97 0.31 -15.79 -24.11
CA PRO A 97 0.78 -14.46 -23.76
C PRO A 97 2.29 -14.30 -24.08
N PRO A 98 2.76 -13.08 -24.40
CA PRO A 98 4.19 -12.79 -24.48
C PRO A 98 4.77 -12.80 -23.06
N LEU A 99 5.31 -13.94 -22.65
CA LEU A 99 5.89 -14.12 -21.32
C LEU A 99 7.18 -13.31 -21.17
N THR A 100 7.08 -12.15 -20.52
CA THR A 100 8.23 -11.35 -20.08
C THR A 100 8.71 -11.74 -18.67
N ARG A 101 7.89 -12.52 -17.94
CA ARG A 101 8.14 -13.08 -16.59
C ARG A 101 7.91 -14.59 -16.57
N TYR A 102 8.38 -15.24 -15.50
CA TYR A 102 8.23 -16.68 -15.30
C TYR A 102 6.82 -16.99 -14.77
N TRP A 103 5.95 -17.44 -15.66
CA TRP A 103 4.65 -18.02 -15.36
C TRP A 103 4.62 -19.37 -16.05
N ASP A 104 4.46 -20.44 -15.27
CA ASP A 104 4.55 -21.80 -15.78
C ASP A 104 3.14 -22.35 -16.01
N ASP A 105 2.26 -22.19 -15.02
CA ASP A 105 0.93 -22.78 -14.99
C ASP A 105 -0.19 -21.75 -15.20
N CYS A 106 -1.27 -22.17 -15.84
CA CYS A 106 -2.45 -21.33 -16.04
C CYS A 106 -3.20 -20.97 -14.74
N ASP A 107 -2.93 -21.64 -13.63
CA ASP A 107 -3.49 -21.34 -12.30
C ASP A 107 -2.55 -20.53 -11.40
N ASP A 108 -1.31 -20.24 -11.84
CA ASP A 108 -0.30 -19.53 -11.04
C ASP A 108 -0.80 -18.17 -10.53
N LEU A 109 -1.45 -17.37 -11.38
CA LEU A 109 -2.04 -16.10 -10.95
C LEU A 109 -3.07 -16.35 -9.83
N LYS A 110 -3.94 -17.35 -9.97
CA LYS A 110 -4.96 -17.58 -8.95
C LYS A 110 -4.35 -18.04 -7.62
N CYS A 111 -3.33 -18.89 -7.67
CA CYS A 111 -2.63 -19.39 -6.50
C CYS A 111 -1.84 -18.31 -5.75
N ARG A 112 -1.49 -17.20 -6.41
CA ARG A 112 -0.65 -16.12 -5.87
C ARG A 112 -1.34 -14.76 -5.88
N GLU A 113 -2.67 -14.77 -5.77
CA GLU A 113 -3.51 -13.58 -5.90
C GLU A 113 -3.04 -12.42 -5.02
N ASP A 114 -2.86 -12.68 -3.73
CA ASP A 114 -2.54 -11.65 -2.74
C ASP A 114 -1.23 -10.93 -3.11
N ASP A 115 -0.12 -11.67 -3.22
CA ASP A 115 1.18 -11.11 -3.59
C ASP A 115 1.13 -10.34 -4.91
N CYS A 116 0.47 -10.91 -5.93
CA CYS A 116 0.42 -10.30 -7.25
C CYS A 116 -0.35 -8.98 -7.23
N ARG A 117 -1.49 -8.92 -6.55
CA ARG A 117 -2.29 -7.69 -6.47
C ARG A 117 -1.59 -6.62 -5.65
N GLU A 118 -0.89 -7.00 -4.59
CA GLU A 118 -0.04 -6.06 -3.83
C GLU A 118 1.09 -5.51 -4.69
N SER A 119 1.73 -6.36 -5.51
CA SER A 119 2.78 -5.93 -6.44
C SER A 119 2.26 -4.91 -7.46
N LEU A 120 1.05 -5.14 -8.01
CA LEU A 120 0.41 -4.26 -8.98
C LEU A 120 -0.05 -2.94 -8.35
N ALA A 121 -0.52 -2.97 -7.09
CA ALA A 121 -0.87 -1.77 -6.35
C ALA A 121 0.35 -0.88 -6.11
N CYS A 122 1.51 -1.49 -5.81
CA CYS A 122 2.78 -0.79 -5.62
C CYS A 122 3.26 -0.04 -6.87
N MET A 123 2.89 -0.47 -8.09
CA MET A 123 3.23 0.27 -9.33
C MET A 123 2.55 1.64 -9.43
N GLY A 124 1.55 1.88 -8.58
CA GLY A 124 0.89 3.16 -8.46
C GLY A 124 -0.18 3.45 -9.53
N PRO A 125 -0.78 4.64 -9.45
CA PRO A 125 -2.03 4.95 -10.16
C PRO A 125 -1.85 5.13 -11.66
N SER A 126 -0.68 5.54 -12.13
CA SER A 126 -0.44 5.72 -13.57
C SER A 126 -0.62 4.41 -14.34
N PHE A 127 -0.08 3.32 -13.80
CA PHE A 127 -0.22 2.00 -14.41
C PHE A 127 -1.64 1.46 -14.27
N LEU A 128 -2.26 1.62 -13.10
CA LEU A 128 -3.68 1.26 -12.91
C LEU A 128 -4.60 2.02 -13.88
N VAL A 129 -4.37 3.31 -14.13
CA VAL A 129 -5.17 4.09 -15.10
C VAL A 129 -4.96 3.59 -16.52
N LYS A 130 -3.73 3.23 -16.89
CA LYS A 130 -3.44 2.58 -18.18
C LYS A 130 -4.23 1.27 -18.30
N MET A 131 -4.17 0.43 -17.27
CA MET A 131 -4.89 -0.84 -17.18
C MET A 131 -6.40 -0.68 -17.37
N LEU A 132 -7.03 0.22 -16.60
CA LEU A 132 -8.47 0.45 -16.63
C LEU A 132 -8.95 1.07 -17.94
N ARG A 133 -8.06 1.75 -18.69
CA ARG A 133 -8.38 2.36 -19.99
C ARG A 133 -8.16 1.41 -21.16
N GLU A 134 -7.35 0.37 -20.99
CA GLU A 134 -7.10 -0.62 -22.03
C GLU A 134 -8.39 -1.41 -22.29
N ARG A 135 -8.88 -1.36 -23.54
CA ARG A 135 -10.16 -1.98 -23.93
C ARG A 135 -9.96 -3.40 -24.44
N ASN A 136 -8.79 -3.70 -24.97
CA ASN A 136 -8.47 -5.03 -25.47
C ASN A 136 -8.18 -5.97 -24.30
N PHE A 137 -9.04 -6.96 -24.15
CA PHE A 137 -8.93 -7.99 -23.10
C PHE A 137 -7.57 -8.72 -23.12
N ARG A 138 -7.05 -9.11 -24.29
CA ARG A 138 -5.76 -9.81 -24.36
C ARG A 138 -4.62 -8.92 -23.91
N ALA A 139 -4.62 -7.66 -24.34
CA ALA A 139 -3.63 -6.69 -23.89
C ALA A 139 -3.69 -6.48 -22.36
N ARG A 140 -4.91 -6.45 -21.80
CA ARG A 140 -5.12 -6.39 -20.34
C ARG A 140 -4.50 -7.58 -19.60
N ARG A 141 -4.85 -8.80 -20.01
CA ARG A 141 -4.29 -10.05 -19.46
C ARG A 141 -2.77 -10.07 -19.57
N ASP A 142 -2.24 -9.73 -20.74
CA ASP A 142 -0.80 -9.76 -21.00
C ASP A 142 -0.07 -8.70 -20.17
N LEU A 143 -0.67 -7.54 -19.91
CA LEU A 143 -0.13 -6.51 -19.02
C LEU A 143 -0.07 -6.99 -17.57
N VAL A 144 -1.11 -7.70 -17.10
CA VAL A 144 -1.11 -8.33 -15.77
C VAL A 144 0.03 -9.34 -15.69
N LEU A 145 0.14 -10.26 -16.64
CA LEU A 145 1.21 -11.26 -16.64
C LEU A 145 2.61 -10.64 -16.73
N ALA A 146 2.77 -9.58 -17.52
CA ALA A 146 4.07 -8.93 -17.66
C ALA A 146 4.52 -8.20 -16.38
N ASN A 147 3.60 -7.82 -15.50
CA ASN A 147 3.90 -6.94 -14.37
C ASN A 147 3.60 -7.53 -12.99
N ALA A 148 2.71 -8.50 -12.87
CA ALA A 148 2.50 -9.18 -11.60
C ALA A 148 3.79 -9.89 -11.15
N ILE A 149 4.11 -9.78 -9.87
CA ILE A 149 5.23 -10.48 -9.23
C ILE A 149 4.69 -11.15 -7.96
N SER A 150 4.87 -12.46 -7.87
CA SER A 150 4.79 -13.15 -6.58
C SER A 150 6.15 -13.06 -5.89
N TRP A 151 6.19 -12.85 -4.57
CA TRP A 151 7.42 -12.68 -3.78
C TRP A 151 8.09 -11.30 -3.91
N HIS A 152 7.39 -10.26 -3.47
CA HIS A 152 7.98 -8.93 -3.29
C HIS A 152 7.56 -8.36 -1.94
N HIS A 153 8.37 -7.48 -1.38
CA HIS A 153 7.97 -6.75 -0.19
C HIS A 153 7.01 -5.61 -0.52
N PHE A 154 6.06 -5.37 0.37
CA PHE A 154 4.96 -4.44 0.17
C PHE A 154 4.98 -3.28 1.16
N PHE A 155 4.29 -2.20 0.81
CA PHE A 155 4.22 -0.97 1.61
C PHE A 155 3.93 -1.22 3.10
N HIS A 156 2.99 -2.13 3.40
CA HIS A 156 2.53 -2.39 4.77
C HIS A 156 3.52 -3.22 5.62
N GLU A 157 4.47 -3.92 4.99
CA GLU A 157 5.50 -4.68 5.71
C GLU A 157 6.49 -3.75 6.41
N TYR A 158 6.68 -2.56 5.86
CA TYR A 158 7.50 -1.47 6.42
C TYR A 158 6.69 -0.49 7.26
N TRP A 159 5.44 -0.84 7.57
CA TRP A 159 4.68 -0.07 8.54
C TRP A 159 5.44 -0.14 9.86
N PRO A 160 5.83 1.00 10.44
CA PRO A 160 6.72 0.99 11.56
C PRO A 160 5.97 0.39 12.75
N ARG A 161 6.58 -0.61 13.35
CA ARG A 161 6.09 -1.22 14.58
C ARG A 161 6.98 -0.70 15.69
N PRO A 162 6.49 0.22 16.54
CA PRO A 162 7.16 0.48 17.80
C PRO A 162 7.24 -0.88 18.49
N ASP A 163 8.44 -1.42 18.65
CA ASP A 163 8.61 -2.69 19.35
C ASP A 163 8.18 -2.50 20.81
N SER A 164 7.70 -3.58 21.42
CA SER A 164 7.37 -3.56 22.85
C SER A 164 8.61 -3.35 23.73
N GLU A 165 9.81 -3.51 23.18
CA GLU A 165 11.09 -3.38 23.88
C GLU A 165 11.70 -1.96 23.79
N MET A 166 11.38 -1.18 22.76
CA MET A 166 11.70 0.25 22.62
C MET A 166 10.48 1.08 22.15
N PRO A 167 9.49 1.29 23.03
CA PRO A 167 8.42 2.26 22.79
C PRO A 167 9.06 3.63 22.47
N GLY A 168 8.79 4.16 21.27
CA GLY A 168 9.29 5.48 20.85
C GLY A 168 10.26 5.49 19.66
N ALA A 169 10.54 4.36 19.01
CA ALA A 169 11.43 4.26 17.85
C ALA A 169 10.87 4.83 16.53
N LEU A 170 10.03 5.86 16.59
CA LEU A 170 9.54 6.57 15.41
C LEU A 170 10.06 8.00 15.38
N PRO A 171 11.37 8.21 15.15
CA PRO A 171 11.89 9.54 15.02
C PRO A 171 11.30 10.14 13.75
N LEU A 172 10.23 10.92 13.89
CA LEU A 172 9.86 11.90 12.89
C LEU A 172 11.11 12.77 12.65
N LEU A 173 11.48 12.90 11.39
CA LEU A 173 12.61 13.68 10.92
C LEU A 173 12.11 14.99 10.35
N TYR A 174 12.97 15.99 10.31
CA TYR A 174 12.64 17.27 9.69
C TYR A 174 12.07 17.09 8.26
N PRO A 175 10.90 17.69 7.94
CA PRO A 175 10.14 18.68 8.73
C PRO A 175 9.03 18.11 9.62
N ALA A 176 8.81 16.79 9.65
CA ALA A 176 7.75 16.16 10.43
C ALA A 176 8.05 16.09 11.94
N ASP A 177 9.30 16.25 12.34
CA ASP A 177 9.72 16.38 13.74
C ASP A 177 8.96 17.47 14.50
N LYS A 178 8.45 18.50 13.81
CA LYS A 178 7.56 19.54 14.36
C LYS A 178 6.26 19.00 14.98
N PHE A 179 5.86 17.77 14.64
CA PHE A 179 4.66 17.11 15.19
C PHE A 179 4.98 16.18 16.37
N ASN A 180 6.24 16.09 16.80
CA ASN A 180 6.64 15.25 17.92
C ASN A 180 6.32 15.93 19.26
N PHE A 181 5.12 15.70 19.78
CA PHE A 181 4.65 16.24 21.06
C PHE A 181 4.84 15.27 22.24
N GLY A 182 5.49 14.12 22.03
CA GLY A 182 5.64 13.10 23.08
C GLY A 182 4.27 12.66 23.61
N THR A 183 3.96 12.98 24.86
CA THR A 183 2.66 12.67 25.49
C THR A 183 1.66 13.83 25.49
N ASP A 184 2.01 14.99 24.93
CA ASP A 184 1.19 16.21 24.93
C ASP A 184 0.17 16.25 23.78
N PHE A 185 -0.90 15.46 23.91
CA PHE A 185 -1.99 15.40 22.93
C PHE A 185 -2.71 16.74 22.74
N ASP A 186 -2.92 17.50 23.82
CA ASP A 186 -3.62 18.78 23.74
C ASP A 186 -2.75 19.82 23.02
N GLY A 187 -1.45 19.85 23.31
CA GLY A 187 -0.48 20.67 22.57
C GLY A 187 -0.46 20.34 21.08
N LEU A 188 -0.50 19.06 20.69
CA LEU A 188 -0.61 18.69 19.28
C LEU A 188 -1.91 19.22 18.66
N LYS A 189 -3.06 19.02 19.32
CA LYS A 189 -4.36 19.51 18.81
C LYS A 189 -4.38 21.02 18.64
N GLU A 190 -3.86 21.76 19.62
CA GLU A 190 -3.72 23.20 19.54
C GLU A 190 -2.82 23.62 18.37
N PHE A 191 -1.66 22.97 18.21
CA PHE A 191 -0.75 23.24 17.11
C PHE A 191 -1.40 22.98 15.74
N LEU A 192 -2.06 21.84 15.57
CA LEU A 192 -2.77 21.50 14.32
C LEU A 192 -3.82 22.56 13.96
N ASN A 193 -4.54 23.11 14.95
CA ASN A 193 -5.52 24.17 14.72
C ASN A 193 -4.90 25.48 14.18
N THR A 194 -3.60 25.69 14.36
CA THR A 194 -2.89 26.86 13.80
C THR A 194 -2.50 26.72 12.33
N LEU A 195 -2.45 25.48 11.82
CA LEU A 195 -1.99 25.19 10.45
C LEU A 195 -3.09 25.48 9.42
N PRO A 196 -2.78 25.69 8.14
CA PRO A 196 -3.81 25.71 7.09
C PRO A 196 -4.45 24.32 6.90
N PRO A 197 -5.69 24.22 6.38
CA PRO A 197 -6.39 22.93 6.27
C PRO A 197 -5.64 21.83 5.52
N HIS A 198 -4.83 22.17 4.50
CA HIS A 198 -4.07 21.20 3.72
C HIS A 198 -2.79 20.70 4.42
N GLU A 199 -2.41 21.28 5.56
CA GLU A 199 -1.30 20.82 6.41
C GLU A 199 -1.83 20.12 7.68
N ARG A 200 -3.11 19.73 7.70
CA ARG A 200 -3.74 19.06 8.83
C ARG A 200 -4.28 17.70 8.41
N PRO A 201 -4.43 16.75 9.35
CA PRO A 201 -5.24 15.57 9.08
C PRO A 201 -6.70 15.95 8.84
N ASN A 202 -7.42 15.11 8.11
CA ASN A 202 -8.86 15.23 7.99
C ASN A 202 -9.59 14.87 9.31
N VAL A 203 -10.88 15.23 9.39
CA VAL A 203 -11.70 14.97 10.59
C VAL A 203 -11.81 13.46 10.91
N ALA A 204 -11.82 12.64 9.85
CA ALA A 204 -11.65 11.18 9.85
C ALA A 204 -10.58 10.69 10.82
N TRP A 205 -9.37 11.10 10.45
CA TRP A 205 -8.12 10.73 11.06
C TRP A 205 -7.98 11.31 12.46
N ALA A 206 -8.35 12.59 12.64
CA ALA A 206 -8.30 13.22 13.95
C ALA A 206 -9.22 12.53 14.96
N GLN A 207 -10.42 12.10 14.54
CA GLN A 207 -11.34 11.36 15.39
C GLN A 207 -10.77 10.00 15.82
N LEU A 208 -10.14 9.28 14.89
CA LEU A 208 -9.60 7.95 15.15
C LEU A 208 -8.35 7.98 16.05
N TRP A 209 -7.42 8.91 15.79
CA TRP A 209 -6.09 8.86 16.41
C TRP A 209 -5.81 9.95 17.44
N LEU A 210 -6.62 11.03 17.46
CA LEU A 210 -6.55 12.08 18.49
C LEU A 210 -7.81 12.08 19.38
N GLY A 211 -8.70 11.11 19.19
CA GLY A 211 -9.89 10.89 20.01
C GLY A 211 -9.57 10.42 21.44
N ALA A 212 -10.62 10.15 22.21
CA ALA A 212 -10.51 9.51 23.51
C ALA A 212 -10.31 7.98 23.36
N GLY A 213 -9.79 7.33 24.40
CA GLY A 213 -9.64 5.86 24.42
C GLY A 213 -8.36 5.35 23.74
N LEU A 214 -7.25 6.06 23.92
CA LEU A 214 -5.94 5.63 23.45
C LEU A 214 -5.31 4.65 24.44
N ASP A 215 -4.60 3.64 23.92
CA ASP A 215 -3.94 2.62 24.76
C ASP A 215 -2.57 3.10 25.26
N TYR A 216 -1.87 3.89 24.43
CA TYR A 216 -0.57 4.45 24.75
C TYR A 216 -0.64 5.96 25.04
N PRO A 217 0.16 6.46 26.00
CA PRO A 217 0.19 7.88 26.36
C PRO A 217 0.99 8.73 25.37
N ASP A 218 1.81 8.12 24.52
CA ASP A 218 2.61 8.79 23.51
C ASP A 218 1.80 8.97 22.22
N VAL A 219 1.87 10.18 21.67
CA VAL A 219 1.21 10.57 20.43
C VAL A 219 1.69 9.68 19.27
N PHE A 220 0.73 9.30 18.41
CA PHE A 220 0.89 8.41 17.25
C PHE A 220 1.30 6.97 17.54
N VAL A 221 1.78 6.58 18.74
CA VAL A 221 2.16 5.18 19.02
C VAL A 221 1.00 4.24 18.72
N ASP A 222 -0.19 4.60 19.18
CA ASP A 222 -1.45 3.95 18.84
C ASP A 222 -1.68 3.81 17.31
N MET A 223 -1.48 4.89 16.54
CA MET A 223 -1.60 4.84 15.07
C MET A 223 -0.61 3.85 14.47
N PHE A 224 0.60 3.78 14.98
CA PHE A 224 1.61 2.91 14.42
C PHE A 224 1.44 1.45 14.86
N CYS A 225 0.99 1.21 16.10
CA CYS A 225 0.65 -0.12 16.59
C CYS A 225 -0.59 -0.72 15.90
N TYR A 226 -1.59 0.10 15.59
CA TYR A 226 -2.90 -0.38 15.13
C TYR A 226 -3.29 0.05 13.71
N GLY A 227 -2.56 0.99 13.11
CA GLY A 227 -2.85 1.50 11.77
C GLY A 227 -2.49 0.52 10.67
N GLY A 228 -1.42 -0.27 10.85
CA GLY A 228 -1.01 -1.36 9.96
C GLY A 228 -2.18 -2.28 9.60
N PRO A 229 -2.14 -2.95 8.43
CA PRO A 229 -3.30 -3.22 7.57
C PRO A 229 -4.60 -3.43 8.33
N SER A 230 -5.23 -2.32 8.67
CA SER A 230 -6.48 -2.26 9.42
C SER A 230 -7.64 -2.16 8.45
N SER A 231 -8.82 -2.60 8.88
CA SER A 231 -10.07 -2.43 8.12
C SER A 231 -10.36 -0.96 7.76
N CYS A 232 -9.74 -0.01 8.46
CA CYS A 232 -9.89 1.41 8.18
C CYS A 232 -9.24 1.80 6.83
N TRP A 233 -8.12 1.20 6.44
CA TRP A 233 -7.48 1.48 5.14
C TRP A 233 -8.36 1.05 3.95
N ASP A 234 -9.17 0.00 4.10
CA ASP A 234 -10.09 -0.46 3.05
C ASP A 234 -11.15 0.58 2.70
N TRP A 235 -11.64 1.31 3.71
CA TRP A 235 -12.56 2.44 3.50
C TRP A 235 -11.81 3.68 2.96
N GLY A 236 -10.52 3.81 3.28
CA GLY A 236 -9.70 4.93 2.84
C GLY A 236 -10.04 6.23 3.56
N PHE A 237 -10.37 6.15 4.85
CA PHE A 237 -10.86 7.28 5.66
C PHE A 237 -9.98 8.54 5.58
N ALA A 238 -8.66 8.37 5.44
CA ALA A 238 -7.70 9.48 5.38
C ALA A 238 -7.70 10.21 4.01
N LEU A 239 -8.20 9.60 2.93
CA LEU A 239 -8.13 10.16 1.57
C LEU A 239 -9.14 11.27 1.29
N TRP A 240 -10.24 11.26 2.02
CA TRP A 240 -11.40 12.07 1.70
C TRP A 240 -11.31 13.43 2.38
N SER A 241 -11.78 14.48 1.71
CA SER A 241 -11.89 15.78 2.33
C SER A 241 -12.97 15.79 3.41
N ASP A 242 -12.86 16.72 4.35
CA ASP A 242 -13.83 16.89 5.44
C ASP A 242 -15.25 17.04 4.90
N GLU A 243 -15.44 17.83 3.84
CA GLU A 243 -16.76 18.05 3.24
C GLU A 243 -17.37 16.74 2.74
N ARG A 244 -16.56 15.87 2.13
CA ARG A 244 -16.99 14.59 1.59
C ARG A 244 -17.32 13.60 2.69
N LEU A 245 -16.52 13.57 3.75
CA LEU A 245 -16.78 12.73 4.93
C LEU A 245 -18.10 13.12 5.60
N ILE A 246 -18.37 14.42 5.71
CA ILE A 246 -19.62 14.95 6.27
C ILE A 246 -20.80 14.64 5.34
N GLU A 247 -20.67 14.88 4.03
CA GLU A 247 -21.72 14.60 3.04
C GLU A 247 -22.16 13.13 3.07
N TRP A 248 -21.22 12.21 3.25
CA TRP A 248 -21.49 10.78 3.30
C TRP A 248 -21.99 10.28 4.66
N GLY A 249 -22.03 11.14 5.69
CA GLY A 249 -22.33 10.72 7.06
C GLY A 249 -21.31 9.69 7.59
N ALA A 250 -20.06 9.75 7.11
CA ALA A 250 -19.08 8.70 7.36
C ALA A 250 -18.44 8.79 8.75
N LEU A 251 -18.63 9.90 9.47
CA LEU A 251 -18.08 10.12 10.81
C LEU A 251 -18.74 9.27 11.90
N ASP A 252 -19.92 8.73 11.61
CA ASP A 252 -20.66 7.85 12.52
C ASP A 252 -20.26 6.37 12.39
N GLN A 253 -19.32 6.03 11.50
CA GLN A 253 -18.94 4.64 11.29
C GLN A 253 -18.32 4.00 12.56
N PRO A 254 -18.74 2.78 12.94
CA PRO A 254 -18.17 2.09 14.10
C PRO A 254 -16.67 1.84 14.01
N SER A 255 -16.11 1.70 12.79
CA SER A 255 -14.68 1.55 12.56
C SER A 255 -13.86 2.77 13.00
N LEU A 256 -14.48 3.95 13.13
CA LEU A 256 -13.88 5.16 13.69
C LEU A 256 -13.99 5.27 15.21
N ARG A 257 -14.63 4.30 15.86
CA ARG A 257 -14.79 4.26 17.31
C ARG A 257 -13.90 3.15 17.86
N ARG A 258 -12.81 3.54 18.53
CA ARG A 258 -11.85 2.57 19.09
C ARG A 258 -12.40 1.75 20.25
N ASP A 259 -13.43 2.26 20.90
CA ASP A 259 -14.25 1.60 21.91
C ASP A 259 -14.97 0.33 21.39
N VAL A 260 -14.88 0.02 20.09
CA VAL A 260 -15.40 -1.23 19.49
C VAL A 260 -14.32 -2.33 19.38
N TYR A 261 -13.03 -2.00 19.44
CA TYR A 261 -11.94 -2.97 19.31
C TYR A 261 -11.42 -3.49 20.66
N THR A 262 -12.00 -3.03 21.78
CA THR A 262 -11.59 -3.36 23.15
C THR A 262 -12.57 -4.29 23.89
N SER A 263 -13.46 -5.00 23.18
CA SER A 263 -14.37 -6.01 23.74
C SER A 263 -14.05 -7.43 23.34
#